data_AF-A0AAP0CSG0-F1
#
_entry.id   AF-A0AAP0CSG0-F1
#
_cell.length_a   1.000
_cell.length_b   1.000
_cell.length_c   1.000
_cell.angle_alpha   90.00
_cell.angle_beta   90.00
_cell.angle_gamma   90.00
#
_symmetry.space_group_name_H-M   'P 1'
#
loop_
_entity.id
_entity.type
_entity.pdbx_description
1 polymer ?
#
loop_
_entity_poly.entity_id
_entity_poly.type
_entity_poly.pdbx_seq_one_letter_code
_entity_poly.pdbx_strand_id
1 'polypeptide(L)'
;MVVHFTAPETANSGSGWNLSSSTPSFLSSIDCGLSQPEIGQDCDSGECLSAHFCGFKQSNSGVMVSCLNCFIGTGSPYLYQYGVSNLTYVTKLRGGTCTITASDPPEDVIGRAIYLLHNGFGEYNMVKNNCEDFALYCKTGLLISGKPTTGGSGQVNFVYNLPWKSIVSSAVMACKSTVAGAAVFTVAVPVRTVLKRYKADIGVRKDAVKVKVEDVGSFRGV
;
A
#
# COMPACT_ATOMS: atom_id res chain seq x y z
N MET A 1 -4.69 -13.98 -14.45
CA MET A 1 -4.73 -14.33 -13.01
C MET A 1 -4.04 -13.22 -12.23
N VAL A 2 -4.50 -12.96 -11.01
CA VAL A 2 -3.99 -11.96 -10.08
C VAL A 2 -3.73 -12.66 -8.75
N VAL A 3 -2.51 -12.59 -8.23
CA VAL A 3 -2.20 -13.01 -6.86
C VAL A 3 -2.24 -11.76 -5.99
N HIS A 4 -3.05 -11.77 -4.93
CA HIS A 4 -3.25 -10.61 -4.08
C HIS A 4 -3.38 -11.01 -2.60
N PHE A 5 -3.09 -10.04 -1.72
CA PHE A 5 -3.11 -10.21 -0.28
C PHE A 5 -4.36 -9.55 0.31
N THR A 6 -5.14 -10.31 1.07
CA THR A 6 -6.47 -9.94 1.57
C THR A 6 -6.54 -9.99 3.09
N ALA A 7 -7.47 -9.21 3.63
CA ALA A 7 -7.82 -9.25 5.05
C ALA A 7 -8.47 -10.60 5.42
N PRO A 8 -8.34 -11.06 6.68
CA PRO A 8 -9.06 -12.24 7.14
C PRO A 8 -10.58 -12.05 7.07
N GLU A 9 -11.29 -13.14 6.77
CA GLU A 9 -12.75 -13.21 6.80
C GLU A 9 -13.19 -13.31 8.28
N THR A 10 -13.24 -12.19 8.99
CA THR A 10 -13.82 -12.20 10.34
C THR A 10 -15.33 -12.13 10.28
N ALA A 11 -15.99 -13.15 10.84
CA ALA A 11 -17.40 -13.21 11.14
C ALA A 11 -17.91 -11.96 11.87
N ASN A 12 -19.06 -11.45 11.42
CA ASN A 12 -19.91 -10.41 12.01
C ASN A 12 -19.29 -9.02 12.27
N SER A 13 -19.98 -8.03 11.67
CA SER A 13 -20.10 -6.65 12.11
C SER A 13 -20.07 -6.51 13.64
N GLY A 14 -19.11 -5.77 14.19
CA GLY A 14 -19.10 -5.55 15.64
C GLY A 14 -17.85 -4.91 16.24
N SER A 15 -17.36 -3.80 15.70
CA SER A 15 -16.81 -2.70 16.52
C SER A 15 -16.53 -1.49 15.65
N GLY A 16 -17.43 -0.52 15.74
CA GLY A 16 -17.29 0.76 15.05
C GLY A 16 -16.07 1.52 15.56
N TRP A 17 -15.18 1.88 14.64
CA TRP A 17 -14.24 2.98 14.87
C TRP A 17 -14.98 4.27 14.54
N ASN A 18 -15.42 4.98 15.59
CA ASN A 18 -15.94 6.35 15.49
C ASN A 18 -14.82 7.28 15.02
N LEU A 19 -14.76 7.58 13.72
CA LEU A 19 -13.98 8.71 13.18
C LEU A 19 -14.81 10.00 13.24
N SER A 20 -15.03 10.48 14.46
CA SER A 20 -15.67 11.79 14.67
C SER A 20 -14.61 12.84 15.00
N SER A 21 -14.06 13.47 13.96
CA SER A 21 -13.93 14.93 13.89
C SER A 21 -13.27 15.36 12.57
N SER A 22 -14.11 15.83 11.65
CA SER A 22 -13.78 16.83 10.64
C SER A 22 -12.72 16.45 9.59
N THR A 23 -13.02 15.45 8.77
CA THR A 23 -12.32 15.23 7.49
C THR A 23 -13.08 15.87 6.32
N PRO A 24 -12.40 16.57 5.38
CA PRO A 24 -13.04 17.07 4.16
C PRO A 24 -13.55 15.91 3.29
N SER A 25 -14.57 16.20 2.48
CA SER A 25 -15.41 15.33 1.65
C SER A 25 -14.71 14.46 0.58
N PHE A 26 -13.40 14.23 0.66
CA PHE A 26 -12.64 13.40 -0.28
C PHE A 26 -12.50 11.93 0.13
N LEU A 27 -13.00 11.54 1.31
CA LEU A 27 -12.99 10.16 1.80
C LEU A 27 -14.27 9.37 1.47
N SER A 28 -15.24 9.97 0.79
CA SER A 28 -16.52 9.32 0.48
C SER A 28 -16.44 8.24 -0.62
N SER A 29 -15.29 8.01 -1.25
CA SER A 29 -15.19 7.13 -2.42
C SER A 29 -14.48 5.80 -2.18
N ILE A 30 -14.20 5.43 -0.93
CA ILE A 30 -13.84 4.05 -0.60
C ILE A 30 -15.03 3.44 0.13
N ASP A 31 -16.14 3.36 -0.59
CA ASP A 31 -17.12 2.32 -0.32
C ASP A 31 -16.55 1.03 -0.91
N CYS A 32 -15.68 0.37 -0.15
CA CYS A 32 -15.36 -1.02 -0.43
C CYS A 32 -16.61 -1.83 -0.05
N GLY A 33 -17.59 -1.84 -0.94
CA GLY A 33 -18.66 -2.83 -0.94
C GLY A 33 -18.03 -4.21 -1.11
N LEU A 34 -17.57 -4.77 0.01
CA LEU A 34 -17.12 -6.15 0.11
C LEU A 34 -18.39 -6.99 0.18
N SER A 35 -18.98 -7.26 -0.98
CA SER A 35 -19.96 -8.33 -1.10
C SER A 35 -19.26 -9.63 -0.72
N GLN A 36 -19.81 -10.29 0.31
CA GLN A 36 -19.34 -11.58 0.82
C GLN A 36 -19.22 -12.60 -0.32
N PRO A 37 -18.17 -13.44 -0.36
CA PRO A 37 -18.29 -14.73 -1.02
C PRO A 37 -18.83 -15.73 0.01
N GLU A 38 -20.05 -16.21 -0.19
CA GLU A 38 -20.48 -17.44 0.46
C GLU A 38 -19.62 -18.59 -0.08
N ILE A 39 -19.21 -19.47 0.83
CA ILE A 39 -18.44 -20.67 0.52
C ILE A 39 -19.24 -21.52 -0.48
N GLY A 40 -18.69 -21.69 -1.68
CA GLY A 40 -19.24 -22.60 -2.70
C GLY A 40 -20.09 -21.95 -3.79
N GLN A 41 -20.01 -20.63 -3.99
CA GLN A 41 -20.74 -19.98 -5.08
C GLN A 41 -19.95 -20.06 -6.40
N ASP A 42 -20.47 -20.90 -7.30
CA ASP A 42 -20.20 -20.86 -8.73
C ASP A 42 -20.27 -19.40 -9.21
N CYS A 43 -19.28 -18.96 -9.97
CA CYS A 43 -19.13 -17.58 -10.39
C CYS A 43 -20.27 -17.23 -11.37
N ASP A 44 -21.36 -16.66 -10.83
CA ASP A 44 -22.57 -16.28 -11.57
C ASP A 44 -22.33 -15.10 -12.56
N SER A 45 -21.09 -14.61 -12.66
CA SER A 45 -20.64 -13.82 -13.79
C SER A 45 -20.13 -14.78 -14.88
N GLY A 46 -20.93 -14.98 -15.92
CA GLY A 46 -20.63 -15.81 -17.10
C GLY A 46 -19.36 -15.47 -17.90
N GLU A 47 -18.42 -14.71 -17.32
CA GLU A 47 -17.12 -14.33 -17.87
C GLU A 47 -15.93 -15.04 -17.19
N CYS A 48 -16.16 -15.82 -16.13
CA CYS A 48 -15.11 -16.58 -15.45
C CYS A 48 -14.71 -17.88 -16.19
N LEU A 49 -14.83 -17.88 -17.52
CA LEU A 49 -14.90 -19.05 -18.41
C LEU A 49 -13.69 -20.02 -18.40
N SER A 50 -12.63 -19.79 -17.59
CA SER A 50 -11.42 -20.63 -17.69
C SER A 50 -10.51 -20.67 -16.45
N ALA A 51 -10.88 -20.05 -15.34
CA ALA A 51 -9.97 -19.91 -14.21
C ALA A 51 -10.22 -20.98 -13.14
N HIS A 52 -9.77 -22.22 -13.40
CA HIS A 52 -9.84 -23.36 -12.44
C HIS A 52 -9.29 -23.07 -11.04
N PHE A 53 -8.54 -21.98 -10.88
CA PHE A 53 -7.91 -21.56 -9.62
C PHE A 53 -8.45 -20.23 -9.09
N CYS A 54 -9.45 -19.61 -9.72
CA CYS A 54 -10.00 -18.35 -9.21
C CYS A 54 -10.64 -18.56 -7.83
N GLY A 55 -10.25 -17.75 -6.85
CA GLY A 55 -10.69 -17.87 -5.46
C GLY A 55 -9.83 -18.81 -4.62
N PHE A 56 -8.80 -19.44 -5.19
CA PHE A 56 -7.92 -20.32 -4.42
C PHE A 56 -7.11 -19.54 -3.38
N LYS A 57 -7.14 -20.03 -2.15
CA LYS A 57 -6.45 -19.47 -0.98
C LYS A 57 -6.02 -20.62 -0.07
N GLN A 58 -4.76 -20.66 0.34
CA GLN A 58 -4.28 -21.65 1.30
C GLN A 58 -4.87 -21.36 2.69
N SER A 59 -5.20 -22.40 3.45
CA SER A 59 -5.66 -22.25 4.85
C SER A 59 -4.63 -21.44 5.66
N ASN A 60 -5.10 -20.46 6.44
CA ASN A 60 -4.28 -19.53 7.23
C ASN A 60 -3.36 -18.60 6.42
N SER A 61 -3.44 -18.59 5.09
CA SER A 61 -2.77 -17.59 4.25
C SER A 61 -3.73 -16.45 3.91
N GLY A 62 -3.30 -15.21 4.07
CA GLY A 62 -4.02 -14.05 3.50
C GLY A 62 -3.80 -13.88 2.00
N VAL A 63 -2.93 -14.68 1.38
CA VAL A 63 -2.63 -14.58 -0.06
C VAL A 63 -3.55 -15.51 -0.84
N MET A 64 -4.17 -14.99 -1.88
CA MET A 64 -5.09 -15.72 -2.75
C MET A 64 -4.86 -15.39 -4.22
N VAL A 65 -5.39 -16.22 -5.11
CA VAL A 65 -5.37 -16.01 -6.56
C VAL A 65 -6.78 -15.88 -7.11
N SER A 66 -6.98 -14.93 -8.03
CA SER A 66 -8.25 -14.67 -8.70
C SER A 66 -8.03 -14.44 -10.20
N CYS A 67 -9.09 -14.53 -11.00
CA CYS A 67 -9.06 -14.03 -12.36
C CYS A 67 -9.04 -12.48 -12.34
N LEU A 68 -8.65 -11.87 -13.46
CA LEU A 68 -8.57 -10.41 -13.53
C LEU A 68 -9.94 -9.76 -13.35
N ASN A 69 -11.00 -10.33 -13.93
CA ASN A 69 -12.35 -9.77 -13.86
C ASN A 69 -12.90 -9.84 -12.42
N CYS A 70 -12.73 -10.96 -11.71
CA CYS A 70 -13.10 -11.06 -10.30
C CYS A 70 -12.30 -10.12 -9.39
N PHE A 71 -11.01 -9.90 -9.69
CA PHE A 71 -10.19 -8.96 -8.94
C PHE A 71 -10.64 -7.51 -9.15
N ILE A 72 -10.94 -7.12 -10.38
CA ILE A 72 -11.37 -5.76 -10.72
C ILE A 72 -12.79 -5.50 -10.23
N GLY A 73 -13.68 -6.49 -10.32
CA GLY A 73 -15.11 -6.31 -10.09
C GLY A 73 -15.67 -5.23 -11.01
N THR A 74 -16.26 -4.19 -10.43
CA THR A 74 -16.78 -3.01 -11.16
C THR A 74 -15.79 -1.84 -11.21
N GLY A 75 -14.61 -2.00 -10.62
CA GLY A 75 -13.60 -0.96 -10.51
C GLY A 75 -12.79 -0.74 -11.79
N SER A 76 -11.78 0.14 -11.69
CA SER A 76 -10.74 0.27 -12.72
C SER A 76 -9.37 0.14 -12.06
N PRO A 77 -8.49 -0.75 -12.57
CA PRO A 77 -7.17 -0.90 -12.00
C PRO A 77 -6.28 0.29 -12.37
N TYR A 78 -5.48 0.74 -11.41
CA TYR A 78 -4.37 1.65 -11.68
C TYR A 78 -3.06 0.88 -11.78
N LEU A 79 -2.32 1.07 -12.87
CA LEU A 79 -1.01 0.43 -13.03
C LEU A 79 0.05 1.20 -12.26
N TYR A 80 0.55 0.60 -11.18
CA TYR A 80 1.66 1.13 -10.39
C TYR A 80 2.96 1.14 -11.21
N GLN A 81 3.68 2.27 -11.20
CA GLN A 81 4.89 2.45 -12.00
C GLN A 81 6.16 2.15 -11.19
N TYR A 82 7.06 1.36 -11.75
CA TYR A 82 8.34 1.00 -11.16
C TYR A 82 9.48 1.66 -11.95
N GLY A 83 10.58 1.99 -11.28
CA GLY A 83 11.76 2.56 -11.93
C GLY A 83 11.56 3.97 -12.49
N VAL A 84 10.65 4.76 -11.91
CA VAL A 84 10.42 6.13 -12.39
C VAL A 84 11.57 7.07 -11.99
N SER A 85 11.75 8.17 -12.72
CA SER A 85 12.75 9.17 -12.33
C SER A 85 12.43 9.80 -10.96
N ASN A 86 13.45 10.28 -10.25
CA ASN A 86 13.28 11.00 -8.98
C ASN A 86 12.27 12.16 -9.12
N LEU A 87 12.34 12.90 -10.22
CA LEU A 87 11.44 14.02 -10.50
C LEU A 87 9.99 13.54 -10.69
N THR A 88 9.79 12.46 -11.45
CA THR A 88 8.47 11.85 -11.63
C THR A 88 7.88 11.39 -10.30
N TYR A 89 8.70 10.78 -9.44
CA TYR A 89 8.24 10.29 -8.14
C TYR A 89 7.79 11.44 -7.22
N VAL A 90 8.60 12.49 -7.08
CA VAL A 90 8.28 13.59 -6.16
C VAL A 90 7.17 14.51 -6.67
N THR A 91 6.93 14.55 -7.99
CA THR A 91 5.82 15.31 -8.60
C THR A 91 4.47 14.60 -8.46
N LYS A 92 4.46 13.27 -8.27
CA LYS A 92 3.23 12.52 -7.96
C LYS A 92 2.80 12.78 -6.51
N LEU A 93 1.91 13.76 -6.36
CA LEU A 93 1.38 14.19 -5.06
C LEU A 93 0.68 13.04 -4.32
N ARG A 94 -0.02 12.15 -5.05
CA ARG A 94 -0.68 10.97 -4.50
C ARG A 94 0.34 9.84 -4.29
N GLY A 95 0.49 9.39 -3.04
CA GLY A 95 1.26 8.19 -2.72
C GLY A 95 0.61 6.92 -3.24
N GLY A 96 1.36 5.83 -3.35
CA GLY A 96 0.83 4.55 -3.83
C GLY A 96 0.59 4.47 -5.35
N THR A 97 1.32 5.27 -6.14
CA THR A 97 1.18 5.28 -7.61
C THR A 97 2.46 4.90 -8.35
N CYS A 98 3.62 5.14 -7.74
CA CYS A 98 4.91 4.82 -8.35
C CYS A 98 6.01 4.71 -7.29
N THR A 99 7.13 4.10 -7.69
CA THR A 99 8.40 4.05 -6.94
C THR A 99 9.58 4.25 -7.89
N ILE A 100 10.66 4.83 -7.35
CA ILE A 100 11.96 4.95 -8.05
C ILE A 100 12.63 3.58 -8.21
N THR A 101 12.24 2.61 -7.37
CA THR A 101 12.78 1.25 -7.40
C THR A 101 12.33 0.50 -8.67
N ALA A 102 13.28 -0.06 -9.41
CA ALA A 102 12.96 -0.91 -10.56
C ALA A 102 12.28 -2.21 -10.10
N SER A 103 11.43 -2.78 -10.97
CA SER A 103 10.93 -4.14 -10.78
C SER A 103 12.06 -5.13 -11.07
N ASP A 104 12.10 -6.21 -10.30
CA ASP A 104 12.86 -7.41 -10.64
C ASP A 104 12.28 -8.07 -11.92
N PRO A 105 13.02 -9.00 -12.56
CA PRO A 105 12.57 -9.75 -13.73
C PRO A 105 11.23 -10.47 -13.49
N PRO A 106 10.39 -10.64 -14.53
CA PRO A 106 9.07 -11.27 -14.39
C PRO A 106 9.11 -12.66 -13.74
N GLU A 107 10.16 -13.45 -14.00
CA GLU A 107 10.35 -14.79 -13.46
C GLU A 107 10.48 -14.77 -11.94
N ASP A 108 11.29 -13.85 -11.40
CA ASP A 108 11.47 -13.67 -9.96
C ASP A 108 10.18 -13.16 -9.31
N VAL A 109 9.48 -12.23 -9.98
CA VAL A 109 8.22 -11.67 -9.48
C VAL A 109 7.14 -12.74 -9.38
N ILE A 110 6.98 -13.55 -10.43
CA ILE A 110 6.00 -14.63 -10.48
C ILE A 110 6.39 -15.71 -9.46
N GLY A 111 7.67 -16.09 -9.40
CA GLY A 111 8.19 -17.06 -8.44
C GLY A 111 7.87 -16.67 -7.00
N ARG A 112 8.10 -15.40 -6.64
CA ARG A 112 7.74 -14.88 -5.30
C ARG A 112 6.25 -14.94 -5.03
N ALA A 113 5.43 -14.49 -5.97
CA ALA A 113 3.98 -14.45 -5.79
C ALA A 113 3.39 -15.87 -5.61
N ILE A 114 3.84 -16.83 -6.41
CA ILE A 114 3.40 -18.23 -6.30
C ILE A 114 3.90 -18.87 -5.01
N TYR A 115 5.16 -18.64 -4.62
CA TYR A 115 5.67 -19.16 -3.35
C TYR A 115 4.83 -18.63 -2.17
N LEU A 116 4.54 -17.33 -2.14
CA LEU A 116 3.76 -16.72 -1.06
C LEU A 116 2.27 -17.10 -1.10
N LEU A 117 1.72 -17.50 -2.25
CA LEU A 117 0.38 -18.08 -2.33
C LEU A 117 0.27 -19.35 -1.48
N HIS A 118 1.32 -20.17 -1.48
CA HIS A 118 1.36 -21.43 -0.72
C HIS A 118 1.87 -21.28 0.71
N ASN A 119 2.77 -20.33 0.97
CA ASN A 119 3.44 -20.19 2.28
C ASN A 119 2.91 -19.01 3.12
N GLY A 120 2.12 -18.11 2.53
CA GLY A 120 1.60 -16.90 3.19
C GLY A 120 2.60 -15.74 3.22
N PHE A 121 2.09 -14.56 3.59
CA PHE A 121 2.85 -13.30 3.68
C PHE A 121 2.74 -12.63 5.08
N GLY A 122 2.36 -13.44 6.07
CA GLY A 122 2.06 -12.99 7.43
C GLY A 122 0.68 -12.39 7.61
N GLU A 123 0.46 -11.78 8.78
CA GLU A 123 -0.84 -11.23 9.16
C GLU A 123 -1.15 -9.95 8.39
N TYR A 124 -2.36 -9.88 7.83
CA TYR A 124 -2.81 -8.69 7.11
C TYR A 124 -3.04 -7.54 8.10
N ASN A 125 -2.42 -6.40 7.82
CA ASN A 125 -2.62 -5.15 8.55
C ASN A 125 -2.70 -3.98 7.57
N MET A 126 -3.82 -3.26 7.56
CA MET A 126 -4.09 -2.14 6.65
C MET A 126 -3.01 -1.05 6.62
N VAL A 127 -2.19 -0.94 7.67
CA VAL A 127 -1.19 0.12 7.86
C VAL A 127 0.26 -0.36 7.68
N LYS A 128 0.54 -1.61 8.05
CA LYS A 128 1.92 -2.14 8.20
C LYS A 128 2.27 -3.31 7.29
N ASN A 129 1.26 -4.09 6.88
CA ASN A 129 1.43 -5.27 6.05
C ASN A 129 0.16 -5.47 5.23
N ASN A 130 -0.04 -4.66 4.20
CA ASN A 130 -1.24 -4.71 3.38
C ASN A 130 -0.93 -5.15 1.93
N CYS A 131 -1.92 -5.02 1.06
CA CYS A 131 -1.80 -5.37 -0.35
C CYS A 131 -0.70 -4.57 -1.09
N GLU A 132 -0.42 -3.32 -0.68
CA GLU A 132 0.65 -2.51 -1.26
C GLU A 132 2.02 -3.08 -0.87
N ASP A 133 2.22 -3.43 0.41
CA ASP A 133 3.45 -4.04 0.89
C ASP A 133 3.72 -5.40 0.21
N PHE A 134 2.68 -6.22 0.05
CA PHE A 134 2.76 -7.49 -0.67
C PHE A 134 3.15 -7.30 -2.13
N ALA A 135 2.45 -6.42 -2.86
CA ALA A 135 2.72 -6.19 -4.27
C ALA A 135 4.14 -5.63 -4.48
N LEU A 136 4.55 -4.70 -3.62
CA LEU A 136 5.87 -4.09 -3.67
C LEU A 136 6.98 -5.11 -3.38
N TYR A 137 6.78 -5.99 -2.40
CA TYR A 137 7.71 -7.10 -2.14
C TYR A 137 7.80 -8.06 -3.33
N CYS A 138 6.66 -8.52 -3.85
CA CYS A 138 6.64 -9.40 -5.02
C CYS A 138 7.37 -8.77 -6.21
N LYS A 139 7.30 -7.44 -6.38
CA LYS A 139 7.94 -6.73 -7.50
C LYS A 139 9.41 -6.38 -7.28
N THR A 140 9.87 -6.18 -6.05
CA THR A 140 11.21 -5.62 -5.78
C THR A 140 12.08 -6.49 -4.86
N GLY A 141 11.48 -7.43 -4.14
CA GLY A 141 12.11 -8.22 -3.09
C GLY A 141 12.43 -7.42 -1.82
N LEU A 142 11.96 -6.17 -1.71
CA LEU A 142 12.26 -5.31 -0.58
C LEU A 142 11.16 -5.40 0.49
N LEU A 143 11.57 -5.54 1.74
CA LEU A 143 10.71 -5.44 2.93
C LEU A 143 11.25 -4.38 3.87
N ILE A 144 10.34 -3.73 4.59
CA ILE A 144 10.69 -2.75 5.64
C ILE A 144 10.96 -3.52 6.94
N SER A 145 12.16 -3.35 7.48
CA SER A 145 12.62 -3.98 8.71
C SER A 145 12.31 -3.13 9.95
N GLY A 146 11.94 -3.78 11.06
CA GLY A 146 11.75 -3.16 12.37
C GLY A 146 10.32 -2.68 12.67
N LYS A 147 10.13 -2.10 13.86
CA LYS A 147 8.85 -1.45 14.24
C LYS A 147 8.67 -0.23 13.34
N PRO A 148 7.66 -0.19 12.46
CA PRO A 148 7.46 0.95 11.58
C PRO A 148 7.17 2.18 12.44
N THR A 149 8.11 3.12 12.51
CA THR A 149 7.89 4.45 13.10
C THR A 149 6.94 5.29 12.23
N THR A 150 6.72 4.84 10.99
CA THR A 150 5.84 5.43 9.98
C THR A 150 5.33 4.29 9.09
N GLY A 151 4.03 4.29 8.73
CA GLY A 151 3.42 3.21 7.95
C GLY A 151 4.18 2.93 6.64
N GLY A 152 4.28 1.66 6.26
CA GLY A 152 5.07 1.22 5.11
C GLY A 152 4.47 1.60 3.76
N SER A 153 3.14 1.73 3.72
CA SER A 153 2.39 1.97 2.49
C SER A 153 2.46 3.44 2.05
N GLY A 154 2.64 3.68 0.76
CA GLY A 154 2.71 5.02 0.17
C GLY A 154 1.45 5.85 0.41
N GLN A 155 0.29 5.21 0.54
CA GLN A 155 -0.97 5.89 0.88
C GLN A 155 -1.04 6.32 2.35
N VAL A 156 -0.58 5.48 3.28
CA VAL A 156 -0.52 5.81 4.72
C VAL A 156 0.54 6.88 4.97
N ASN A 157 1.67 6.79 4.27
CA ASN A 157 2.73 7.77 4.35
C ASN A 157 2.31 9.11 3.72
N PHE A 158 1.41 9.12 2.72
CA PHE A 158 0.73 10.34 2.28
C PHE A 158 -0.12 10.93 3.41
N VAL A 159 -0.96 10.13 4.07
CA VAL A 159 -1.84 10.62 5.15
C VAL A 159 -1.07 11.13 6.37
N TYR A 160 -0.01 10.41 6.77
CA TYR A 160 0.82 10.78 7.93
C TYR A 160 1.73 11.99 7.64
N ASN A 161 2.22 12.14 6.40
CA ASN A 161 3.01 13.31 5.98
C ASN A 161 2.18 14.44 5.37
N LEU A 162 0.84 14.37 5.37
CA LEU A 162 0.03 15.50 4.99
C LEU A 162 0.39 16.68 5.92
N PRO A 163 0.55 17.90 5.37
CA PRO A 163 1.05 19.06 6.10
C PRO A 163 0.17 19.50 7.29
N TRP A 164 -1.02 18.94 7.46
CA TRP A 164 -1.95 19.34 8.54
C TRP A 164 -1.38 19.14 9.95
N LYS A 165 -0.62 18.06 10.22
CA LYS A 165 -0.05 17.83 11.56
C LYS A 165 1.08 18.79 11.92
N SER A 166 1.68 19.47 10.94
CA SER A 166 2.76 20.45 11.18
C SER A 166 2.30 21.90 11.03
N ILE A 167 1.03 22.15 10.69
CA ILE A 167 0.51 23.52 10.56
C ILE A 167 0.11 24.11 11.92
N VAL A 168 -0.16 23.32 12.97
CA VAL A 168 -0.72 23.92 14.21
C VAL A 168 0.29 24.19 15.33
N SER A 169 1.47 23.54 15.40
CA SER A 169 2.28 23.64 16.64
C SER A 169 3.63 24.38 16.59
N SER A 170 4.25 24.65 15.44
CA SER A 170 5.55 25.37 15.44
C SER A 170 5.72 26.42 14.34
N ALA A 171 4.74 26.52 13.43
CA ALA A 171 4.70 27.52 12.37
C ALA A 171 3.81 28.73 12.72
N VAL A 172 2.83 28.57 13.60
CA VAL A 172 1.92 29.66 14.01
C VAL A 172 2.64 30.73 14.85
N MET A 173 3.76 30.39 15.51
CA MET A 173 4.46 31.32 16.41
C MET A 173 5.64 32.08 15.79
N ALA A 174 6.04 31.76 14.55
CA ALA A 174 7.10 32.50 13.83
C ALA A 174 6.56 33.37 12.68
N CYS A 175 5.26 33.29 12.41
CA CYS A 175 4.64 33.93 11.24
C CYS A 175 3.74 35.12 11.61
N LYS A 176 4.25 36.03 12.45
CA LYS A 176 3.71 37.39 12.51
C LYS A 176 4.82 38.40 12.23
N SER A 177 4.92 38.78 10.95
CA SER A 177 5.44 40.07 10.45
C SER A 177 6.89 40.19 9.95
N THR A 178 7.36 39.36 9.00
CA THR A 178 8.50 39.75 8.13
C THR A 178 8.45 39.06 6.76
N VAL A 179 8.83 39.78 5.69
CA VAL A 179 8.97 39.25 4.30
C VAL A 179 9.84 37.99 4.24
N ALA A 180 10.88 37.93 5.08
CA ALA A 180 11.73 36.75 5.25
C ALA A 180 10.93 35.52 5.74
N GLY A 181 9.99 35.70 6.68
CA GLY A 181 9.11 34.64 7.17
C GLY A 181 8.22 34.08 6.06
N ALA A 182 7.66 34.94 5.20
CA ALA A 182 6.87 34.49 4.05
C ALA A 182 7.72 33.68 3.05
N ALA A 183 8.97 34.09 2.78
CA ALA A 183 9.88 33.36 1.89
C ALA A 183 10.31 31.99 2.44
N VAL A 184 10.51 31.87 3.76
CA VAL A 184 10.79 30.57 4.41
C VAL A 184 9.62 29.61 4.23
N PHE A 185 8.36 30.08 4.34
CA PHE A 185 7.20 29.22 4.14
C PHE A 185 7.02 28.78 2.69
N THR A 186 7.22 29.67 1.71
CA THR A 186 6.98 29.35 0.29
C THR A 186 8.03 28.45 -0.32
N VAL A 187 9.27 28.44 0.18
CA VAL A 187 10.37 27.62 -0.38
C VAL A 187 10.76 26.45 0.53
N ALA A 188 10.92 26.65 1.84
CA ALA A 188 11.46 25.60 2.70
C ALA A 188 10.46 24.46 2.96
N VAL A 189 9.16 24.78 3.04
CA VAL A 189 8.10 23.78 3.23
C VAL A 189 8.00 22.81 2.04
N PRO A 190 7.86 23.25 0.77
CA PRO A 190 7.80 22.34 -0.37
C PRO A 190 9.10 21.56 -0.58
N VAL A 191 10.26 22.17 -0.35
CA VAL A 191 11.54 21.44 -0.42
C VAL A 191 11.58 20.33 0.63
N ARG A 192 11.14 20.60 1.87
CA ARG A 192 11.11 19.60 2.94
C ARG A 192 10.11 18.49 2.65
N THR A 193 8.94 18.77 2.09
CA THR A 193 7.97 17.72 1.73
C THR A 193 8.48 16.84 0.59
N VAL A 194 9.09 17.43 -0.44
CA VAL A 194 9.74 16.71 -1.54
C VAL A 194 10.83 15.78 -1.02
N LEU A 195 11.72 16.27 -0.15
CA LEU A 195 12.78 15.46 0.46
C LEU A 195 12.22 14.34 1.35
N LYS A 196 11.15 14.60 2.10
CA LYS A 196 10.47 13.56 2.90
C LYS A 196 9.88 12.47 2.02
N ARG A 197 9.24 12.83 0.90
CA ARG A 197 8.71 11.85 -0.05
C ARG A 197 9.84 11.02 -0.63
N TYR A 198 10.87 11.67 -1.16
CA TYR A 198 12.03 10.99 -1.72
C TYR A 198 12.66 9.99 -0.73
N LYS A 199 12.86 10.39 0.52
CA LYS A 199 13.40 9.52 1.58
C LYS A 199 12.49 8.37 2.00
N ALA A 200 11.20 8.45 1.68
CA ALA A 200 10.23 7.41 2.00
C ALA A 200 10.03 6.40 0.86
N ASP A 201 10.61 6.64 -0.32
CA ASP A 201 10.66 5.63 -1.38
C ASP A 201 11.37 4.37 -0.87
N ILE A 202 10.85 3.19 -1.23
CA ILE A 202 11.38 1.93 -0.73
C ILE A 202 12.83 1.68 -1.16
N GLY A 203 13.26 2.23 -2.29
CA GLY A 203 14.64 2.11 -2.77
C GLY A 203 15.61 3.11 -2.15
N VAL A 204 15.10 4.07 -1.37
CA VAL A 204 15.90 5.15 -0.75
C VAL A 204 15.95 5.01 0.77
N ARG A 205 14.86 4.52 1.39
CA ARG A 205 14.77 4.37 2.84
C ARG A 205 15.82 3.37 3.35
N LYS A 206 16.40 3.66 4.52
CA LYS A 206 17.51 2.87 5.09
C LYS A 206 17.08 1.58 5.78
N ASP A 207 15.81 1.49 6.10
CA ASP A 207 15.17 0.36 6.79
C ASP A 207 14.50 -0.61 5.80
N ALA A 208 14.62 -0.41 4.49
CA ALA A 208 14.26 -1.42 3.50
C ALA A 208 15.44 -2.37 3.25
N VAL A 209 15.17 -3.66 3.26
CA VAL A 209 16.16 -4.71 3.03
C VAL A 209 15.64 -5.69 1.99
N LYS A 210 16.53 -6.20 1.13
CA LYS A 210 16.20 -7.26 0.17
C LYS A 210 16.14 -8.59 0.92
N VAL A 211 14.99 -9.25 0.86
CA VAL A 211 14.72 -10.51 1.57
C VAL A 211 14.44 -11.59 0.54
N LYS A 212 14.97 -12.79 0.76
CA LYS A 212 14.64 -13.95 -0.06
C LYS A 212 13.25 -14.45 0.28
N VAL A 213 12.56 -15.08 -0.66
CA VAL A 213 11.15 -15.45 -0.46
C VAL A 213 10.95 -16.47 0.66
N GLU A 214 11.93 -17.34 0.86
CA GLU A 214 11.95 -18.36 1.89
C GLU A 214 12.06 -17.75 3.30
N ASP A 215 12.72 -16.60 3.42
CA ASP A 215 12.98 -15.92 4.70
C ASP A 215 11.84 -14.97 5.11
N VAL A 216 10.83 -14.77 4.26
CA VAL A 216 9.73 -13.82 4.50
C VAL A 216 8.91 -14.21 5.73
N GLY A 217 8.64 -15.49 5.94
CA GLY A 217 7.90 -15.98 7.10
C GLY A 217 8.60 -15.58 8.39
N SER A 218 9.89 -15.89 8.50
CA SER A 218 10.72 -15.50 9.65
C SER A 218 10.82 -13.98 9.81
N PHE A 219 10.89 -13.23 8.71
CA PHE A 219 10.94 -11.77 8.74
C PHE A 219 9.63 -11.14 9.25
N ARG A 220 8.48 -11.72 8.93
CA ARG A 220 7.15 -11.23 9.32
C ARG A 220 6.62 -11.84 10.62
N GLY A 221 7.31 -12.84 11.18
CA GLY A 221 6.92 -13.53 12.41
C GLY A 221 5.77 -14.51 12.21
N VAL A 222 5.76 -15.21 11.07
CA VAL A 222 4.80 -16.27 10.71
C VAL A 222 5.31 -17.63 11.17
#